data_AF-A0A1W2FTX2-F1
#
_entry.id   AF-A0A1W2FTX2-F1
#
_cell.length_a   1.000
_cell.length_b   1.000
_cell.length_c   1.000
_cell.angle_alpha   90.00
_cell.angle_beta   90.00
_cell.angle_gamma   90.00
#
_symmetry.space_group_name_H-M   'P 1'
#
loop_
_entity.id
_entity.type
_entity.pdbx_description
1 polymer ?
#
loop_
_entity_poly.entity_id
_entity_poly.type
_entity_poly.pdbx_seq_one_letter_code
_entity_poly.pdbx_strand_id
1 'polypeptide(L)'
;MLGLLPVSCWVVSLVLDFASRSAVDPVPDVRAATSLIGWGLLAAGVAAVAGFLDSLPIPARTKAFRLALVHFGLMTAASITFLTSYVLRKAEPLEQPVGVQALAVSLIGAVFLLAGVVSGALLAHRRV
;
A
#
# COMPACT_ATOMS: atom_id res chain seq x y z
N MET A 1 -5.27 -7.52 12.24
CA MET A 1 -4.05 -8.32 11.99
C MET A 1 -3.74 -8.43 10.48
N LEU A 2 -4.71 -8.75 9.61
CA LEU A 2 -4.49 -8.92 8.16
C LEU A 2 -3.89 -7.70 7.43
N GLY A 3 -4.20 -6.48 7.85
CA GLY A 3 -3.69 -5.25 7.22
C GLY A 3 -2.19 -5.02 7.37
N LEU A 4 -1.48 -5.76 8.23
CA LEU A 4 -0.03 -5.59 8.38
C LEU A 4 0.74 -6.11 7.15
N LEU A 5 0.27 -7.19 6.54
CA LEU A 5 0.92 -7.82 5.40
C LEU A 5 1.09 -6.87 4.20
N PRO A 6 0.04 -6.20 3.68
CA PRO A 6 0.21 -5.26 2.58
C PRO A 6 1.13 -4.08 2.95
N VAL A 7 1.02 -3.58 4.18
CA VAL A 7 1.87 -2.48 4.68
C VAL A 7 3.35 -2.88 4.66
N SER A 8 3.68 -4.05 5.21
CA SER A 8 5.06 -4.55 5.22
C SER A 8 5.59 -4.77 3.80
N CYS A 9 4.80 -5.36 2.90
CA CYS A 9 5.20 -5.55 1.51
C CYS A 9 5.55 -4.22 0.81
N TRP A 10 4.68 -3.22 0.94
CA TRP A 10 4.85 -1.93 0.27
C TRP A 10 5.94 -1.06 0.89
N VAL A 11 6.17 -1.15 2.21
CA VAL A 11 7.30 -0.48 2.86
C VAL A 11 8.63 -1.12 2.43
N VAL A 12 8.71 -2.45 2.42
CA VAL A 12 9.95 -3.15 1.99
C VAL A 12 10.21 -2.93 0.50
N SER A 13 9.18 -2.87 -0.35
CA SER A 13 9.39 -2.55 -1.77
C SER A 13 10.01 -1.18 -1.97
N LEU A 14 9.62 -0.16 -1.19
CA LEU A 14 10.23 1.17 -1.27
C LEU A 14 11.70 1.17 -0.85
N VAL A 15 12.05 0.41 0.19
CA VAL A 15 13.47 0.26 0.59
C VAL A 15 14.29 -0.32 -0.56
N LEU A 16 13.76 -1.35 -1.24
CA LEU A 16 14.40 -1.97 -2.40
C LEU A 16 14.44 -1.02 -3.61
N ASP A 17 13.44 -0.16 -3.80
CA ASP A 17 13.48 0.86 -4.85
C ASP A 17 14.68 1.78 -4.70
N PHE A 18 14.94 2.24 -3.47
CA PHE A 18 16.11 3.06 -3.18
C PHE A 18 17.42 2.27 -3.29
N ALA A 19 17.44 1.01 -2.85
CA ALA A 19 18.61 0.13 -2.97
C ALA A 19 19.00 -0.10 -4.45
N SER A 20 18.02 -0.29 -5.34
CA SER A 20 18.27 -0.49 -6.77
C SER A 20 19.03 0.66 -7.43
N ARG A 21 18.98 1.88 -6.87
CA ARG A 21 19.63 3.07 -7.43
C ARG A 21 21.11 3.18 -7.10
N SER A 22 21.58 2.50 -6.06
CA SER A 22 22.99 2.45 -5.66
C SER A 22 23.64 1.09 -5.89
N ALA A 23 22.86 0.07 -6.26
CA ALA A 23 23.36 -1.26 -6.59
C ALA A 23 24.16 -1.26 -7.90
N VAL A 24 25.20 -2.09 -7.94
CA VAL A 24 25.97 -2.35 -9.18
C VAL A 24 25.10 -3.11 -10.20
N ASP A 25 24.27 -4.03 -9.71
CA ASP A 25 23.24 -4.72 -10.48
C ASP A 25 21.86 -4.45 -9.85
N PRO A 26 20.99 -3.65 -10.49
CA PRO A 26 19.68 -3.31 -9.94
C PRO A 26 18.64 -4.43 -10.06
N VAL A 27 18.89 -5.45 -10.90
CA VAL A 27 17.88 -6.45 -11.30
C VAL A 27 17.24 -7.18 -10.10
N PRO A 28 17.99 -7.66 -9.09
CA PRO A 28 17.41 -8.38 -7.96
C PRO A 28 16.45 -7.50 -7.14
N ASP A 29 16.84 -6.26 -6.88
CA ASP A 29 16.08 -5.30 -6.08
C ASP A 29 14.80 -4.88 -6.80
N VAL A 30 14.88 -4.55 -8.10
CA VAL A 30 13.73 -4.17 -8.94
C VAL A 30 12.72 -5.31 -9.01
N ARG A 31 13.20 -6.55 -9.23
CA ARG A 31 12.34 -7.73 -9.30
C ARG A 31 11.65 -7.98 -7.95
N ALA A 32 12.40 -7.96 -6.85
CA ALA A 32 11.87 -8.18 -5.52
C ALA A 32 10.86 -7.09 -5.11
N ALA A 33 11.17 -5.81 -5.34
CA ALA A 33 10.28 -4.68 -5.08
C ALA A 33 8.97 -4.82 -5.86
N THR A 34 9.05 -5.12 -7.15
CA THR A 34 7.88 -5.31 -8.02
C THR A 34 7.02 -6.49 -7.56
N SER A 35 7.65 -7.61 -7.21
CA SER A 35 6.95 -8.79 -6.67
C SER A 35 6.26 -8.49 -5.34
N LEU A 36 6.90 -7.75 -4.44
CA LEU A 36 6.32 -7.36 -3.16
C LEU A 36 5.11 -6.45 -3.34
N ILE A 37 5.12 -5.52 -4.30
CA ILE A 37 3.93 -4.72 -4.60
C ILE A 37 2.78 -5.63 -5.05
N GLY A 38 3.05 -6.61 -5.92
CA GLY A 38 2.06 -7.59 -6.37
C GLY A 38 1.45 -8.40 -5.21
N TRP A 39 2.30 -8.95 -4.33
CA TRP A 39 1.84 -9.67 -3.14
C TRP A 39 1.09 -8.77 -2.16
N GLY A 40 1.54 -7.53 -2.00
CA GLY A 40 0.87 -6.52 -1.18
C GLY A 40 -0.52 -6.19 -1.72
N LEU A 41 -0.71 -6.09 -3.04
CA LEU A 41 -2.02 -5.86 -3.66
C LEU A 41 -2.99 -7.02 -3.41
N LEU A 42 -2.52 -8.28 -3.52
CA LEU A 42 -3.33 -9.45 -3.21
C LEU A 42 -3.74 -9.46 -1.72
N ALA A 43 -2.78 -9.20 -0.83
CA ALA A 43 -3.03 -9.12 0.60
C ALA A 43 -3.98 -7.95 0.97
N ALA A 44 -3.84 -6.81 0.28
CA ALA A 44 -4.72 -5.66 0.45
C ALA A 44 -6.16 -5.97 0.04
N GLY A 45 -6.37 -6.73 -1.04
CA GLY A 45 -7.69 -7.20 -1.44
C GLY A 45 -8.37 -8.04 -0.36
N VAL A 46 -7.65 -9.03 0.19
CA VAL A 46 -8.16 -9.86 1.30
C VAL A 46 -8.44 -9.02 2.54
N ALA A 47 -7.53 -8.11 2.90
CA ALA A 47 -7.70 -7.21 4.04
C ALA A 47 -8.87 -6.24 3.86
N ALA A 48 -9.11 -5.75 2.65
CA ALA A 48 -10.23 -4.85 2.33
C ALA A 48 -11.58 -5.55 2.51
N VAL A 49 -11.71 -6.81 2.07
CA VAL A 49 -12.92 -7.62 2.29
C VAL A 49 -13.15 -7.83 3.78
N ALA A 50 -12.13 -8.26 4.53
CA ALA A 50 -12.24 -8.49 5.97
C ALA A 50 -12.62 -7.19 6.71
N GLY A 51 -11.92 -6.09 6.43
CA GLY A 51 -12.22 -4.79 7.04
C GLY A 51 -13.61 -4.26 6.67
N PHE A 52 -14.13 -4.63 5.49
CA PHE A 52 -15.44 -4.17 5.04
C PHE A 52 -16.53 -4.90 5.83
N LEU A 53 -16.38 -6.21 6.00
CA LEU A 53 -17.25 -7.01 6.86
C LEU A 53 -17.24 -6.50 8.31
N ASP A 54 -16.07 -6.15 8.86
CA ASP A 54 -15.93 -5.54 10.20
C ASP A 54 -16.56 -4.14 10.31
N SER A 55 -16.83 -3.49 9.18
CA SER A 55 -17.45 -2.16 9.13
C SER A 55 -18.98 -2.21 9.08
N LEU A 56 -19.58 -3.33 8.64
CA LEU A 56 -21.04 -3.48 8.50
C LEU A 56 -21.83 -3.19 9.80
N PRO A 57 -21.33 -3.56 11.01
CA PRO A 57 -22.05 -3.26 12.24
C PRO A 57 -21.99 -1.79 12.67
N ILE A 58 -21.17 -0.92 12.04
CA ILE A 58 -21.06 0.48 12.44
C ILE A 58 -22.34 1.24 12.06
N PRO A 59 -23.05 1.86 13.01
CA PRO A 59 -24.19 2.70 12.68
C PRO A 59 -23.78 3.92 11.85
N ALA A 60 -24.56 4.21 10.80
CA ALA A 60 -24.34 5.38 9.94
C ALA A 60 -24.41 6.70 10.73
N ARG A 61 -23.81 7.77 10.18
CA ARG A 61 -23.75 9.13 10.75
C ARG A 61 -22.98 9.27 12.08
N THR A 62 -22.36 8.21 12.58
CA THR A 62 -21.47 8.26 13.75
C THR A 62 -20.07 8.78 13.41
N LYS A 63 -19.32 9.22 14.42
CA LYS A 63 -17.89 9.55 14.26
C LYS A 63 -17.08 8.34 13.79
N ALA A 64 -17.41 7.15 14.30
CA ALA A 64 -16.78 5.89 13.90
C ALA A 64 -17.03 5.58 12.42
N PHE A 65 -18.26 5.80 11.91
CA PHE A 65 -18.59 5.60 10.50
C PHE A 65 -17.77 6.52 9.58
N ARG A 66 -17.65 7.82 9.93
CA ARG A 66 -16.83 8.76 9.15
C ARG A 66 -15.36 8.35 9.13
N LEU A 67 -14.82 7.91 10.26
CA LEU A 67 -13.43 7.49 10.36
C LEU A 67 -13.18 6.19 9.58
N ALA A 68 -14.13 5.25 9.59
CA ALA A 68 -14.07 4.06 8.74
C ALA A 68 -14.07 4.44 7.25
N LEU A 69 -14.89 5.40 6.83
CA LEU A 69 -14.91 5.87 5.44
C LEU A 69 -13.59 6.55 5.03
N VAL A 70 -13.01 7.38 5.91
CA VAL A 70 -11.69 7.99 5.69
C VAL A 70 -10.62 6.91 5.56
N HIS A 71 -10.59 5.94 6.47
CA HIS A 71 -9.65 4.83 6.42
C HIS A 71 -9.77 4.03 5.12
N PHE A 72 -11.00 3.64 4.74
CA PHE A 72 -11.26 2.93 3.49
C PHE A 72 -10.82 3.74 2.27
N GLY A 73 -11.14 5.03 2.22
CA GLY A 73 -10.72 5.92 1.14
C GLY A 73 -9.20 6.01 1.01
N LEU A 74 -8.48 6.19 2.12
CA LEU A 74 -7.01 6.26 2.15
C LEU A 74 -6.37 4.94 1.71
N MET A 75 -6.84 3.81 2.22
CA MET A 75 -6.33 2.49 1.84
C MET A 75 -6.63 2.14 0.38
N THR A 76 -7.77 2.62 -0.15
CA THR A 76 -8.12 2.47 -1.56
C THR A 76 -7.20 3.32 -2.45
N ALA A 77 -6.95 4.58 -2.08
CA ALA A 77 -6.02 5.46 -2.79
C ALA A 77 -4.58 4.89 -2.77
N ALA A 78 -4.13 4.36 -1.64
CA ALA A 78 -2.86 3.64 -1.53
C ALA A 78 -2.81 2.43 -2.48
N SER A 79 -3.86 1.59 -2.47
CA SER A 79 -3.92 0.41 -3.34
C SER A 79 -3.89 0.77 -4.83
N ILE A 80 -4.62 1.81 -5.25
CA ILE A 80 -4.64 2.28 -6.64
C ILE A 80 -3.26 2.80 -7.05
N THR A 81 -2.62 3.62 -6.22
CA THR A 81 -1.29 4.18 -6.53
C THR A 81 -0.21 3.10 -6.58
N PHE A 82 -0.22 2.13 -5.66
CA PHE A 82 0.68 0.97 -5.75
C PHE A 82 0.40 0.09 -6.98
N LEU A 83 -0.87 -0.09 -7.37
CA LEU A 83 -1.22 -0.78 -8.62
C LEU A 83 -0.71 -0.02 -9.85
N THR A 84 -0.87 1.30 -9.90
CA THR A 84 -0.33 2.13 -10.98
C THR A 84 1.18 1.99 -11.05
N SER A 85 1.89 2.05 -9.92
CA SER A 85 3.34 1.84 -9.90
C SER A 85 3.72 0.44 -10.38
N TYR A 86 2.99 -0.59 -9.95
CA TYR A 86 3.21 -1.96 -10.41
C TYR A 86 3.08 -2.08 -11.94
N VAL A 87 2.03 -1.49 -12.52
CA VAL A 87 1.83 -1.51 -13.98
C VAL A 87 2.94 -0.75 -14.71
N LEU A 88 3.37 0.41 -14.21
CA LEU A 88 4.50 1.16 -14.77
C LEU A 88 5.78 0.31 -14.77
N ARG A 89 6.11 -0.35 -13.66
CA ARG A 89 7.29 -1.22 -13.55
C ARG A 89 7.26 -2.40 -14.51
N LYS A 90 6.07 -2.93 -14.83
CA LYS A 90 5.91 -4.01 -15.81
C LYS A 90 6.22 -3.58 -17.25
N ALA A 91 6.19 -2.28 -17.53
CA ALA A 91 6.54 -1.71 -18.82
C ALA A 91 8.00 -1.22 -18.88
N GLU A 92 8.73 -1.24 -17.77
CA GLU A 92 10.12 -0.78 -17.68
C GLU A 92 11.12 -1.95 -17.85
N PRO A 93 12.31 -1.71 -18.44
CA PRO A 93 13.41 -2.68 -18.47
C PRO A 93 13.88 -3.04 -17.06
N LEU A 94 14.21 -4.30 -16.82
CA LEU A 94 14.64 -4.79 -15.50
C LEU A 94 16.09 -4.42 -15.17
N GLU A 95 16.90 -4.16 -16.18
CA GLU A 95 18.34 -3.89 -16.12
C GLU A 95 18.65 -2.48 -15.63
N GLN A 96 17.62 -1.67 -15.37
CA GLN A 96 17.73 -0.31 -14.88
C GLN A 96 17.09 -0.20 -13.50
N PRO A 97 17.56 0.73 -12.64
CA PRO A 97 16.85 1.07 -11.42
C PRO A 97 15.40 1.48 -11.73
N VAL A 98 14.52 1.34 -10.74
CA VAL A 98 13.10 1.69 -10.89
C VAL A 98 12.94 3.09 -11.47
N GLY A 99 12.09 3.21 -12.50
CA GLY A 99 11.85 4.47 -13.17
C GLY A 99 11.32 5.53 -12.23
N VAL A 100 11.73 6.78 -12.45
CA VAL A 100 11.38 7.92 -11.57
C VAL A 100 9.86 8.09 -11.47
N GLN A 101 9.12 7.79 -12.54
CA GLN A 101 7.66 7.85 -12.55
C GLN A 101 7.05 6.78 -11.63
N ALA A 102 7.47 5.52 -11.77
CA ALA A 102 7.00 4.43 -10.92
C ALA A 102 7.33 4.67 -9.43
N LEU A 103 8.53 5.20 -9.14
CA LEU A 103 8.95 5.56 -7.79
C LEU A 103 8.11 6.70 -7.21
N ALA A 104 7.90 7.79 -7.96
CA ALA A 104 7.08 8.92 -7.52
C ALA A 104 5.65 8.49 -7.17
N VAL A 105 5.04 7.62 -7.99
CA VAL A 105 3.70 7.07 -7.73
C VAL A 105 3.71 6.18 -6.47
N SER A 106 4.76 5.38 -6.25
CA SER A 106 4.91 4.59 -5.00
C SER A 106 5.05 5.46 -3.77
N LEU A 107 5.77 6.59 -3.86
CA LEU A 107 5.93 7.54 -2.74
C LEU A 107 4.61 8.22 -2.39
N ILE A 108 3.81 8.61 -3.39
CA ILE A 108 2.44 9.12 -3.17
C ILE A 108 1.60 8.03 -2.49
N GLY A 109 1.71 6.78 -2.95
CA GLY A 109 1.03 5.65 -2.32
C GLY A 109 1.44 5.43 -0.87
N ALA A 110 2.72 5.61 -0.53
CA ALA A 110 3.19 5.54 0.86
C ALA A 110 2.62 6.65 1.74
N VAL A 111 2.42 7.86 1.22
CA VAL A 111 1.75 8.93 1.99
C VAL A 111 0.31 8.51 2.33
N PHE A 112 -0.45 8.00 1.36
CA PHE A 112 -1.79 7.47 1.61
C PHE A 112 -1.77 6.28 2.57
N LEU A 113 -0.81 5.37 2.43
CA LEU A 113 -0.63 4.21 3.30
C LEU A 113 -0.41 4.64 4.75
N LEU A 114 0.51 5.57 5.00
CA LEU A 114 0.82 6.07 6.33
C LEU A 114 -0.41 6.74 6.97
N ALA A 115 -1.11 7.60 6.23
CA ALA A 115 -2.35 8.21 6.69
C ALA A 115 -3.45 7.15 6.96
N GLY A 116 -3.53 6.13 6.11
CA GLY A 116 -4.41 4.98 6.26
C GLY A 116 -4.14 4.19 7.54
N VAL A 117 -2.87 3.89 7.83
CA VAL A 117 -2.46 3.18 9.06
C VAL A 117 -2.82 4.00 10.31
N VAL A 118 -2.54 5.30 10.32
CA VAL A 118 -2.87 6.19 11.44
C VAL A 118 -4.38 6.26 11.66
N SER A 119 -5.17 6.44 10.59
CA SER A 119 -6.64 6.48 10.70
C SER A 119 -7.23 5.15 11.18
N GLY A 120 -6.64 4.02 10.79
CA GLY A 120 -7.03 2.68 11.24
C GLY A 120 -6.76 2.47 12.73
N ALA A 121 -5.58 2.88 13.22
CA ALA A 121 -5.25 2.82 14.64
C ALA A 121 -6.23 3.67 15.49
N LEU A 122 -6.54 4.89 15.04
CA LEU A 122 -7.52 5.76 15.68
C LEU A 122 -8.94 5.14 15.72
N LEU A 123 -9.32 4.37 14.70
CA LEU A 123 -10.60 3.68 14.66
C LEU A 123 -10.65 2.53 15.68
N ALA A 124 -9.56 1.76 15.79
CA ALA A 124 -9.46 0.64 16.73
C ALA A 124 -9.58 1.12 18.19
N HIS A 125 -8.92 2.22 18.55
CA HIS A 125 -8.96 2.76 19.91
C HIS A 125 -10.29 3.41 20.31
N ARG A 126 -11.19 3.70 19.36
CA ARG A 126 -12.49 4.36 19.62
C ARG A 126 -13.69 3.42 19.58
N ARG A 127 -13.46 2.13 19.32
CA ARG A 127 -14.50 1.08 19.33
C ARG A 127 -14.55 0.29 20.66
N VAL A 128 -13.69 0.62 21.62
CA VAL A 128 -13.73 0.15 23.01
C VAL A 128 -14.34 1.26 23.86
#